data_AF-A0A0A7CL90-F1
#
_entry.id   AF-A0A0A7CL90-F1
#
_cell.length_a   1.000
_cell.length_b   1.000
_cell.length_c   1.000
_cell.angle_alpha   90.00
_cell.angle_beta   90.00
_cell.angle_gamma   90.00
#
_symmetry.space_group_name_H-M   'P 1'
#
loop_
_entity.id
_entity.type
_entity.pdbx_description
1 polymer ?
#
loop_
_entity_poly.entity_id
_entity_poly.type
_entity_poly.pdbx_seq_one_letter_code
_entity_poly.pdbx_strand_id
1 'polypeptide(L)'
;MVYNCYRLIVGALSLQIALAARSCSNGVSLSFASSSADSFRVTYNNQNVQIQSTTYSFKNYKSPYSHNVALCYLKPYTVYTYSIEDKFKASFRSLPPVGEETELGIVGDFVFQDKSINNLLKPYNSKNSQALLVVRDWPYPNGDQSKWDKWFNLQAPTFSKLPVTGINGNHEDTDKEEKYTTYLNRMPGPISEENKNAFRTYYSADIGLVHAVFLDDYVGALHKVGGQNWLNERNLQLQWLKVTLHRWIALRLLT
;
A
#
# COMPACT_ATOMS: atom_id res chain seq x y z
N MET A 1 -18.29 2.18 32.97
CA MET A 1 -17.72 0.85 32.67
C MET A 1 -16.41 1.05 31.94
N VAL A 2 -15.42 0.27 32.34
CA VAL A 2 -13.98 0.43 32.08
C VAL A 2 -13.65 0.03 30.63
N TYR A 3 -13.17 0.96 29.81
CA TYR A 3 -12.37 0.61 28.63
C TYR A 3 -10.89 0.57 29.03
N ASN A 4 -10.51 -0.53 29.69
CA ASN A 4 -9.11 -0.91 29.81
C ASN A 4 -8.65 -1.39 28.43
N CYS A 5 -8.19 -0.45 27.59
CA CYS A 5 -7.56 -0.75 26.31
C CYS A 5 -6.07 -1.07 26.53
N TYR A 6 -5.76 -2.23 27.11
CA TYR A 6 -4.46 -2.88 26.87
C TYR A 6 -4.62 -3.62 25.52
N ARG A 7 -3.79 -3.56 24.48
CA ARG A 7 -2.43 -3.04 24.25
C ARG A 7 -2.26 -2.98 22.72
N LEU A 8 -1.94 -1.83 22.10
CA LEU A 8 -1.35 -1.85 20.76
C LEU A 8 0.16 -1.91 20.92
N ILE A 9 0.69 -3.13 20.91
CA ILE A 9 2.13 -3.32 20.78
C ILE A 9 2.52 -3.30 19.29
N VAL A 10 1.75 -3.96 18.41
CA VAL A 10 1.85 -3.95 16.93
C VAL A 10 0.45 -4.21 16.33
N GLY A 11 0.06 -3.51 15.27
CA GLY A 11 -1.22 -3.66 14.55
C GLY A 11 -1.15 -3.12 13.12
N ALA A 12 -2.27 -3.08 12.40
CA ALA A 12 -2.38 -2.56 11.03
C ALA A 12 -1.34 -3.14 10.05
N LEU A 13 -0.98 -4.42 10.19
CA LEU A 13 0.08 -5.03 9.41
C LEU A 13 -0.31 -5.16 7.93
N SER A 14 0.59 -4.76 7.05
CA SER A 14 0.43 -4.94 5.61
C SER A 14 1.76 -5.20 4.90
N LEU A 15 1.76 -6.16 4.00
CA LEU A 15 2.78 -6.33 2.97
C LEU A 15 2.34 -5.54 1.75
N GLN A 16 3.22 -4.68 1.28
CA GLN A 16 2.96 -3.71 0.25
C GLN A 16 3.89 -3.99 -0.92
N ILE A 17 3.42 -3.84 -2.16
CA ILE A 17 4.33 -3.98 -3.30
C ILE A 17 5.34 -2.82 -3.23
N ALA A 18 6.63 -3.15 -3.16
CA ALA A 18 7.67 -2.12 -3.08
C ALA A 18 8.00 -1.58 -4.47
N LEU A 19 8.53 -0.35 -4.54
CA LEU A 19 9.20 0.11 -5.77
C LEU A 19 10.34 -0.86 -6.07
N ALA A 20 10.40 -1.34 -7.31
CA ALA A 20 11.61 -1.95 -7.85
C ALA A 20 12.68 -0.86 -8.04
N ALA A 21 13.22 -0.35 -6.93
CA ALA A 21 14.42 0.47 -6.94
C ALA A 21 15.65 -0.44 -7.10
N ARG A 22 16.75 0.09 -7.66
CA ARG A 22 18.01 -0.65 -7.79
C ARG A 22 18.51 -1.25 -6.45
N SER A 23 18.12 -0.66 -5.32
CA SER A 23 18.45 -1.08 -3.96
C SER A 23 17.45 -2.04 -3.31
N CYS A 24 16.34 -2.39 -3.97
CA CYS A 24 15.33 -3.33 -3.46
C CYS A 24 14.62 -4.10 -4.58
N SER A 25 15.38 -4.87 -5.36
CA SER A 25 14.81 -5.69 -6.44
C SER A 25 13.94 -6.83 -5.90
N ASN A 26 12.79 -7.07 -6.54
CA ASN A 26 11.83 -8.11 -6.19
C ASN A 26 11.40 -8.10 -4.71
N GLY A 27 11.29 -6.90 -4.12
CA GLY A 27 10.98 -6.72 -2.72
C GLY A 27 9.51 -6.46 -2.43
N VAL A 28 9.15 -6.57 -1.15
CA VAL A 28 7.89 -6.08 -0.59
C VAL A 28 8.20 -5.15 0.59
N SER A 29 7.37 -4.14 0.82
CA SER A 29 7.47 -3.29 2.01
C SER A 29 6.54 -3.84 3.08
N LEU A 30 7.07 -4.18 4.26
CA LEU A 30 6.28 -4.49 5.44
C LEU A 30 5.99 -3.19 6.19
N SER A 31 4.71 -2.89 6.39
CA SER A 31 4.24 -1.78 7.21
C SER A 31 3.44 -2.29 8.40
N PHE A 32 3.62 -1.67 9.56
CA PHE A 32 2.79 -1.90 10.74
C PHE A 32 2.72 -0.65 11.62
N ALA A 33 1.69 -0.59 12.47
CA ALA A 33 1.47 0.49 13.42
C ALA A 33 1.76 0.04 14.86
N SER A 34 2.24 0.95 15.71
CA SER A 34 2.34 0.73 17.16
C SER A 34 1.99 1.99 17.95
N SER A 35 1.82 1.82 19.27
CA SER A 35 1.64 2.94 20.20
C SER A 35 2.96 3.63 20.59
N SER A 36 4.12 3.10 20.20
CA SER A 36 5.44 3.62 20.57
C SER A 36 6.27 4.05 19.36
N ALA A 37 7.06 5.10 19.55
CA ALA A 37 8.03 5.55 18.56
C ALA A 37 9.29 4.66 18.52
N ASP A 38 9.45 3.76 19.49
CA ASP A 38 10.63 2.90 19.65
C ASP A 38 10.94 2.10 18.38
N SER A 39 12.22 1.83 18.15
CA SER A 39 12.64 0.94 17.07
C SER A 39 12.23 -0.50 17.38
N PHE A 40 11.72 -1.20 16.36
CA PHE A 40 11.40 -2.62 16.42
C PHE A 40 12.38 -3.42 15.58
N ARG A 41 12.75 -4.61 16.07
CA ARG A 41 13.54 -5.56 15.27
C ARG A 41 12.62 -6.40 14.38
N VAL A 42 12.77 -6.24 13.07
CA VAL A 42 12.18 -7.17 12.08
C VAL A 42 13.22 -8.18 11.65
N THR A 43 12.87 -9.47 11.75
CA THR A 43 13.72 -10.57 11.31
C THR A 43 13.08 -11.25 10.11
N TYR A 44 13.84 -11.41 9.02
CA TYR A 44 13.45 -12.17 7.83
C TYR A 44 14.71 -12.75 7.18
N ASN A 45 14.68 -13.98 6.67
CA ASN A 45 15.83 -14.58 5.97
C ASN A 45 17.17 -14.48 6.74
N ASN A 46 17.15 -14.67 8.07
CA ASN A 46 18.29 -14.48 8.98
C ASN A 46 18.89 -13.05 9.00
N GLN A 47 18.22 -12.07 8.39
CA GLN A 47 18.56 -10.66 8.46
C GLN A 47 17.77 -9.99 9.57
N ASN A 48 18.37 -9.00 10.21
CA ASN A 48 17.73 -8.14 11.20
C ASN A 48 17.74 -6.70 10.69
N VAL A 49 16.58 -6.06 10.68
CA VAL A 49 16.44 -4.65 10.29
C VAL A 49 15.81 -3.88 11.45
N GLN A 50 16.45 -2.78 11.82
CA GLN A 50 15.94 -1.80 12.78
C GLN A 50 15.22 -0.70 12.00
N ILE A 51 14.07 -0.25 12.51
CA ILE A 51 13.14 0.59 11.75
C ILE A 51 12.84 1.84 12.55
N GLN A 52 12.94 2.99 11.89
CA GLN A 52 12.46 4.25 12.44
C GLN A 52 10.97 4.42 12.18
N SER A 53 10.29 5.03 13.13
CA SER A 53 8.86 5.27 13.06
C SER A 53 8.54 6.66 12.51
N THR A 54 7.36 6.78 11.91
CA THR A 54 6.77 8.05 11.46
C THR A 54 5.35 8.16 11.97
N THR A 55 4.83 9.38 12.05
CA THR A 55 3.44 9.66 12.42
C THR A 55 3.00 10.91 11.67
N TYR A 56 1.70 11.04 11.43
CA TYR A 56 1.12 12.21 10.79
C TYR A 56 -0.13 12.63 11.57
N SER A 57 -0.54 13.88 11.36
CA SER A 57 -1.74 14.44 11.98
C SER A 57 -2.64 15.02 10.90
N PHE A 58 -3.94 14.95 11.12
CA PHE A 58 -4.94 15.63 10.31
C PHE A 58 -6.05 16.14 11.24
N LYS A 59 -6.26 17.46 11.26
CA LYS A 59 -7.18 18.12 12.22
C LYS A 59 -6.88 17.69 13.66
N ASN A 60 -7.86 17.12 14.36
CA ASN A 60 -7.74 16.60 15.72
C ASN A 60 -7.24 15.15 15.79
N TYR A 61 -7.04 14.49 14.64
CA TYR A 61 -6.51 13.13 14.58
C TYR A 61 -4.98 13.15 14.54
N LYS A 62 -4.36 12.24 15.31
CA LYS A 62 -2.94 11.89 15.22
C LYS A 62 -2.83 10.38 15.00
N SER A 63 -2.07 9.98 14.00
CA SER A 63 -1.87 8.56 13.69
C SER A 63 -1.07 7.86 14.79
N PRO A 64 -1.24 6.54 14.96
CA PRO A 64 -0.23 5.71 15.57
C PRO A 64 1.13 5.85 14.87
N TYR A 65 2.19 5.35 15.49
CA TYR A 65 3.51 5.30 14.89
C TYR A 65 3.55 4.21 13.82
N SER A 66 3.79 4.59 12.56
CA SER A 66 3.97 3.68 11.42
C SER A 66 5.45 3.32 11.28
N HIS A 67 5.69 2.02 11.11
CA HIS A 67 7.01 1.42 10.92
C HIS A 67 7.01 0.75 9.55
N ASN A 68 7.97 1.13 8.69
CA ASN A 68 8.04 0.64 7.31
C ASN A 68 9.43 0.05 7.04
N VAL A 69 9.48 -1.17 6.50
CA VAL A 69 10.73 -1.83 6.14
C VAL A 69 10.61 -2.53 4.80
N ALA A 70 11.61 -2.31 3.95
CA ALA A 70 11.72 -3.03 2.69
C ALA A 70 12.36 -4.40 2.92
N LEU A 71 11.65 -5.48 2.55
CA LEU A 71 12.14 -6.85 2.49
C LEU A 71 12.64 -7.09 1.07
N CYS A 72 13.95 -6.96 0.85
CA CYS A 72 14.54 -6.84 -0.48
C CYS A 72 15.24 -8.13 -0.93
N TYR A 73 15.55 -8.21 -2.22
CA TYR A 73 16.34 -9.31 -2.82
C TYR A 73 15.74 -10.69 -2.57
N LEU A 74 14.40 -10.75 -2.56
CA LEU A 74 13.68 -12.00 -2.35
C LEU A 74 13.81 -12.87 -3.59
N LYS A 75 14.12 -14.15 -3.40
CA LYS A 75 14.02 -15.13 -4.47
C LYS A 75 12.55 -15.21 -4.91
N PRO A 76 12.25 -15.23 -6.21
CA PRO A 76 10.87 -15.32 -6.67
C PRO A 76 10.15 -16.59 -6.22
N TYR A 77 8.81 -16.56 -6.15
CA TYR A 77 7.95 -17.68 -5.76
C TYR A 77 8.31 -18.40 -4.44
N THR A 78 9.06 -17.74 -3.57
CA THR A 78 9.65 -18.35 -2.38
C THR A 78 8.86 -17.95 -1.15
N VAL A 79 8.61 -18.91 -0.25
CA VAL A 79 7.94 -18.63 1.02
C VAL A 79 8.97 -18.07 2.01
N TYR A 80 8.76 -16.84 2.46
CA TYR A 80 9.53 -16.20 3.50
C TYR A 80 8.72 -16.14 4.78
N THR A 81 9.39 -16.43 5.90
CA THR A 81 8.85 -16.16 7.24
C THR A 81 9.51 -14.91 7.78
N TYR A 82 8.71 -14.03 8.36
CA TYR A 82 9.20 -12.85 9.06
C TYR A 82 8.58 -12.76 10.46
N SER A 83 9.29 -12.08 11.35
CA SER A 83 8.81 -11.77 12.69
C SER A 83 9.11 -10.33 13.07
N ILE A 84 8.22 -9.74 13.85
CA ILE A 84 8.41 -8.45 14.52
C ILE A 84 8.64 -8.78 15.99
N GLU A 85 9.91 -8.83 16.39
CA GLU A 85 10.33 -9.28 17.73
C GLU A 85 9.65 -10.61 18.12
N ASP A 86 9.10 -10.69 19.33
CA ASP A 86 8.28 -11.79 19.85
C ASP A 86 6.77 -11.53 19.70
N LYS A 87 6.39 -10.44 19.03
CA LYS A 87 5.02 -9.89 19.02
C LYS A 87 4.17 -10.38 17.86
N PHE A 88 4.81 -10.66 16.72
CA PHE A 88 4.13 -11.11 15.52
C PHE A 88 5.03 -11.99 14.67
N LYS A 89 4.43 -13.00 14.03
CA LYS A 89 5.11 -13.87 13.06
C LYS A 89 4.12 -14.29 11.99
N ALA A 90 4.55 -14.19 10.73
CA ALA A 90 3.78 -14.69 9.59
C ALA A 90 4.70 -15.16 8.47
N SER A 91 4.11 -15.79 7.47
CA SER A 91 4.78 -16.18 6.25
C SER A 91 4.02 -15.66 5.03
N PHE A 92 4.75 -15.26 4.00
CA PHE A 92 4.20 -14.83 2.72
C PHE A 92 5.01 -15.46 1.58
N ARG A 93 4.42 -15.52 0.39
CA ARG A 93 5.14 -15.91 -0.83
C ARG A 93 5.58 -14.65 -1.56
N SER A 94 6.86 -14.56 -1.92
CA SER A 94 7.40 -13.47 -2.73
C SER A 94 6.81 -13.48 -4.15
N LEU A 95 6.86 -12.31 -4.81
CA LEU A 95 6.27 -12.12 -6.13
C LEU A 95 6.95 -12.98 -7.21
N PRO A 96 6.22 -13.30 -8.30
CA PRO A 96 6.79 -13.92 -9.49
C PRO A 96 7.92 -13.09 -10.11
N PRO A 97 8.86 -13.71 -10.84
CA PRO A 97 9.76 -12.99 -11.73
C PRO A 97 8.98 -12.23 -12.80
N VAL A 98 9.52 -11.08 -13.19
CA VAL A 98 8.97 -10.22 -14.23
C VAL A 98 8.87 -11.01 -15.57
N GLY A 99 7.65 -11.22 -16.07
CA GLY A 99 7.34 -12.04 -17.26
C GLY A 99 6.66 -13.39 -16.99
N GLU A 100 6.58 -13.85 -15.74
CA GLU A 100 5.97 -15.13 -15.38
C GLU A 100 4.47 -15.04 -15.12
N GLU A 101 3.73 -16.13 -15.34
CA GLU A 101 2.28 -16.18 -15.14
C GLU A 101 1.88 -15.65 -13.76
N THR A 102 0.86 -14.77 -13.77
CA THR A 102 0.45 -14.00 -12.60
C THR A 102 -1.05 -14.03 -12.43
N GLU A 103 -1.48 -14.42 -11.24
CA GLU A 103 -2.84 -14.35 -10.76
C GLU A 103 -2.96 -13.25 -9.71
N LEU A 104 -3.82 -12.26 -9.98
CA LEU A 104 -4.06 -11.12 -9.10
C LEU A 104 -5.48 -11.17 -8.57
N GLY A 105 -5.65 -10.93 -7.28
CA GLY A 105 -6.94 -10.56 -6.72
C GLY A 105 -7.24 -9.10 -7.01
N ILE A 106 -8.48 -8.76 -7.37
CA ILE A 106 -8.88 -7.37 -7.64
C ILE A 106 -10.17 -7.09 -6.86
N VAL A 107 -10.13 -6.07 -6.01
CA VAL A 107 -11.27 -5.62 -5.20
C VAL A 107 -11.37 -4.11 -5.29
N GLY A 108 -12.57 -3.55 -5.29
CA GLY A 108 -12.81 -2.11 -5.14
C GLY A 108 -13.88 -1.90 -4.09
N ASP A 109 -14.08 -0.65 -3.68
CA ASP A 109 -15.20 -0.29 -2.81
C ASP A 109 -15.16 -1.10 -1.50
N PHE A 110 -13.99 -1.12 -0.86
CA PHE A 110 -13.63 -2.10 0.16
C PHE A 110 -14.11 -1.72 1.56
N VAL A 111 -15.44 -1.72 1.72
CA VAL A 111 -16.14 -1.27 2.93
C VAL A 111 -15.72 -2.05 4.20
N PHE A 112 -15.71 -1.30 5.31
CA PHE A 112 -15.41 -1.69 6.69
C PHE A 112 -16.38 -2.72 7.37
N GLN A 113 -17.11 -3.58 6.64
CA GLN A 113 -18.05 -4.51 7.29
C GLN A 113 -17.46 -5.93 7.48
N ASP A 114 -17.36 -6.41 8.73
CA ASP A 114 -16.72 -7.68 9.09
C ASP A 114 -17.21 -8.90 8.27
N LYS A 115 -18.51 -8.97 7.98
CA LYS A 115 -19.09 -10.06 7.17
C LYS A 115 -18.82 -9.91 5.67
N SER A 116 -18.65 -8.68 5.16
CA SER A 116 -18.33 -8.45 3.75
C SER A 116 -16.87 -8.81 3.46
N ILE A 117 -15.95 -8.53 4.39
CA ILE A 117 -14.51 -8.78 4.21
C ILE A 117 -14.20 -10.28 4.11
N ASN A 118 -14.76 -11.12 4.97
CA ASN A 118 -14.56 -12.56 4.87
C ASN A 118 -15.09 -13.12 3.55
N ASN A 119 -16.23 -12.63 3.04
CA ASN A 119 -16.78 -13.03 1.76
C ASN A 119 -15.98 -12.48 0.56
N LEU A 120 -15.47 -11.25 0.67
CA LEU A 120 -14.64 -10.61 -0.35
C LEU A 120 -13.28 -11.30 -0.47
N LEU A 121 -12.75 -11.81 0.65
CA LEU A 121 -11.45 -12.46 0.71
C LEU A 121 -11.49 -13.98 0.54
N LYS A 122 -12.66 -14.62 0.69
CA LYS A 122 -12.85 -16.07 0.50
C LYS A 122 -12.37 -16.57 -0.87
N PRO A 123 -12.60 -15.86 -2.00
CA PRO A 123 -12.06 -16.25 -3.30
C PRO A 123 -10.53 -16.24 -3.35
N TYR A 124 -9.87 -15.37 -2.58
CA TYR A 124 -8.40 -15.24 -2.57
C TYR A 124 -7.74 -16.19 -1.58
N ASN A 125 -8.38 -16.45 -0.44
CA ASN A 125 -7.85 -17.36 0.58
C ASN A 125 -7.77 -18.84 0.11
N SER A 126 -8.46 -19.19 -0.98
CA SER A 126 -8.44 -20.53 -1.58
C SER A 126 -7.70 -20.60 -2.91
N LYS A 127 -7.22 -19.46 -3.42
CA LYS A 127 -6.53 -19.36 -4.71
C LYS A 127 -5.08 -18.95 -4.54
N ASN A 128 -4.27 -19.21 -5.57
CA ASN A 128 -2.84 -18.95 -5.57
C ASN A 128 -2.49 -17.47 -5.82
N SER A 129 -3.43 -16.53 -5.64
CA SER A 129 -3.23 -15.11 -5.97
C SER A 129 -1.94 -14.57 -5.34
N GLN A 130 -1.09 -13.93 -6.14
CA GLN A 130 0.23 -13.47 -5.68
C GLN A 130 0.20 -12.06 -5.11
N ALA A 131 -0.80 -11.27 -5.48
CA ALA A 131 -1.06 -9.97 -4.86
C ALA A 131 -2.56 -9.62 -4.93
N LEU A 132 -2.96 -8.69 -4.08
CA LEU A 132 -4.29 -8.07 -4.10
C LEU A 132 -4.18 -6.62 -4.59
N LEU A 133 -5.00 -6.26 -5.57
CA LEU A 133 -5.16 -4.89 -6.06
C LEU A 133 -6.45 -4.30 -5.51
N VAL A 134 -6.35 -3.19 -4.78
CA VAL A 134 -7.50 -2.39 -4.34
C VAL A 134 -7.72 -1.26 -5.35
N VAL A 135 -8.75 -1.41 -6.19
CA VAL A 135 -9.11 -0.48 -7.27
C VAL A 135 -10.09 0.57 -6.77
N ARG A 136 -9.60 1.46 -5.89
CA ARG A 136 -10.29 2.63 -5.32
C ARG A 136 -11.19 2.34 -4.12
N ASP A 137 -11.52 3.43 -3.42
CA ASP A 137 -12.46 3.54 -2.30
C ASP A 137 -12.20 2.50 -1.22
N TRP A 138 -11.27 2.84 -0.34
CA TRP A 138 -10.72 1.94 0.67
C TRP A 138 -11.66 1.87 1.90
N PRO A 139 -11.36 2.39 3.11
CA PRO A 139 -12.27 2.23 4.23
C PRO A 139 -13.44 3.23 4.21
N TYR A 140 -13.62 4.00 3.13
CA TYR A 140 -14.54 5.14 3.07
C TYR A 140 -14.33 6.10 4.26
N PRO A 141 -13.10 6.65 4.42
CA PRO A 141 -12.75 7.42 5.60
C PRO A 141 -13.64 8.67 5.71
N ASN A 142 -13.87 9.35 4.59
CA ASN A 142 -14.75 10.52 4.49
C ASN A 142 -14.36 11.60 5.51
N GLY A 143 -13.05 11.84 5.67
CA GLY A 143 -12.47 12.76 6.67
C GLY A 143 -12.29 12.17 8.07
N ASP A 144 -12.91 11.03 8.40
CA ASP A 144 -12.70 10.31 9.67
C ASP A 144 -11.54 9.33 9.55
N GLN A 145 -10.36 9.79 9.99
CA GLN A 145 -9.11 9.03 9.88
C GLN A 145 -9.06 7.80 10.79
N SER A 146 -9.90 7.73 11.82
CA SER A 146 -9.96 6.55 12.70
C SER A 146 -10.46 5.29 11.99
N LYS A 147 -11.18 5.45 10.87
CA LYS A 147 -11.64 4.32 10.03
C LYS A 147 -10.47 3.59 9.38
N TRP A 148 -9.39 4.29 9.01
CA TRP A 148 -8.19 3.64 8.50
C TRP A 148 -7.55 2.71 9.53
N ASP A 149 -7.48 3.13 10.80
CA ASP A 149 -6.91 2.31 11.87
C ASP A 149 -7.71 1.03 12.06
N LYS A 150 -9.04 1.14 12.15
CA LYS A 150 -9.92 -0.02 12.32
C LYS A 150 -9.84 -0.94 11.11
N TRP A 151 -9.84 -0.38 9.90
CA TRP A 151 -9.82 -1.15 8.67
C TRP A 151 -8.49 -1.91 8.49
N PHE A 152 -7.34 -1.26 8.65
CA PHE A 152 -6.06 -1.96 8.53
C PHE A 152 -5.88 -3.03 9.63
N ASN A 153 -6.38 -2.80 10.85
CA ASN A 153 -6.39 -3.84 11.88
C ASN A 153 -7.26 -5.04 11.47
N LEU A 154 -8.41 -4.79 10.86
CA LEU A 154 -9.31 -5.83 10.37
C LEU A 154 -8.71 -6.60 9.17
N GLN A 155 -7.97 -5.93 8.29
CA GLN A 155 -7.29 -6.56 7.15
C GLN A 155 -5.98 -7.26 7.49
N ALA A 156 -5.38 -6.97 8.66
CA ALA A 156 -4.06 -7.47 9.04
C ALA A 156 -3.87 -8.99 8.90
N PRO A 157 -4.86 -9.87 9.20
CA PRO A 157 -4.71 -11.31 9.00
C PRO A 157 -4.43 -11.74 7.55
N THR A 158 -4.88 -10.94 6.59
CA THR A 158 -4.72 -11.15 5.15
C THR A 158 -3.51 -10.40 4.62
N PHE A 159 -3.43 -9.09 4.88
CA PHE A 159 -2.37 -8.25 4.33
C PHE A 159 -0.99 -8.57 4.91
N SER A 160 -0.91 -9.23 6.07
CA SER A 160 0.34 -9.76 6.61
C SER A 160 0.91 -10.96 5.82
N LYS A 161 0.14 -11.55 4.90
CA LYS A 161 0.50 -12.78 4.15
C LYS A 161 0.40 -12.63 2.64
N LEU A 162 -0.45 -11.72 2.16
CA LEU A 162 -0.68 -11.43 0.75
C LEU A 162 -0.27 -9.98 0.47
N PRO A 163 0.75 -9.75 -0.39
CA PRO A 163 1.10 -8.40 -0.82
C PRO A 163 -0.12 -7.68 -1.40
N VAL A 164 -0.36 -6.46 -0.95
CA VAL A 164 -1.45 -5.60 -1.44
C VAL A 164 -0.84 -4.38 -2.12
N THR A 165 -1.53 -3.85 -3.12
CA THR A 165 -1.29 -2.52 -3.66
C THR A 165 -2.61 -1.95 -4.18
N GLY A 166 -2.66 -0.69 -4.60
CA GLY A 166 -3.89 -0.09 -5.11
C GLY A 166 -3.86 1.41 -5.29
N ILE A 167 -4.99 1.98 -5.72
CA ILE A 167 -5.12 3.40 -6.06
C ILE A 167 -6.21 4.08 -5.23
N ASN A 168 -6.17 5.41 -5.14
CA ASN A 168 -7.17 6.20 -4.42
C ASN A 168 -8.49 6.27 -5.20
N GLY A 169 -9.60 6.48 -4.50
CA GLY A 169 -10.86 6.95 -5.04
C GLY A 169 -11.28 8.30 -4.47
N ASN A 170 -12.54 8.66 -4.68
CA ASN A 170 -13.10 9.92 -4.17
C ASN A 170 -13.20 9.93 -2.64
N HIS A 171 -13.35 8.77 -2.01
CA HIS A 171 -13.53 8.70 -0.58
C HIS A 171 -12.24 8.95 0.21
N GLU A 172 -11.08 8.92 -0.45
CA GLU A 172 -9.76 9.19 0.11
C GLU A 172 -9.39 10.69 0.20
N ASP A 173 -10.20 11.58 -0.38
CA ASP A 173 -10.03 13.06 -0.31
C ASP A 173 -11.38 13.78 -0.35
N THR A 174 -12.35 13.32 0.45
CA THR A 174 -13.65 14.02 0.56
C THR A 174 -13.50 15.40 1.19
N ASP A 175 -12.48 15.57 2.03
CA ASP A 175 -12.11 16.82 2.65
C ASP A 175 -10.85 17.34 1.96
N LYS A 176 -10.98 18.39 1.15
CA LYS A 176 -9.86 18.94 0.35
C LYS A 176 -8.68 19.44 1.19
N GLU A 177 -8.87 19.65 2.49
CA GLU A 177 -7.79 19.96 3.41
C GLU A 177 -6.91 18.74 3.71
N GLU A 178 -7.44 17.52 3.54
CA GLU A 178 -6.71 16.26 3.77
C GLU A 178 -5.62 16.07 2.72
N LYS A 179 -5.88 16.37 1.45
CA LYS A 179 -4.90 16.22 0.35
C LYS A 179 -4.33 14.81 0.27
N TYR A 180 -5.18 13.80 0.40
CA TYR A 180 -4.76 12.39 0.48
C TYR A 180 -3.73 12.09 1.58
N THR A 181 -3.55 12.94 2.60
CA THR A 181 -2.48 12.79 3.59
C THR A 181 -2.48 11.40 4.21
N THR A 182 -3.63 10.88 4.66
CA THR A 182 -3.66 9.54 5.24
C THR A 182 -3.39 8.46 4.22
N TYR A 183 -3.99 8.57 3.04
CA TYR A 183 -3.74 7.63 1.95
C TYR A 183 -2.23 7.55 1.66
N LEU A 184 -1.57 8.68 1.36
CA LEU A 184 -0.15 8.73 1.01
C LEU A 184 0.79 8.27 2.14
N ASN A 185 0.41 8.43 3.41
CA ASN A 185 1.19 7.96 4.55
C ASN A 185 1.00 6.47 4.86
N ARG A 186 -0.13 5.87 4.47
CA ARG A 186 -0.45 4.47 4.78
C ARG A 186 -0.35 3.52 3.59
N MET A 187 -0.28 4.08 2.39
CA MET A 187 -0.62 3.31 1.21
C MET A 187 0.40 2.26 0.82
N PRO A 188 -0.09 1.11 0.31
CA PRO A 188 0.75 0.00 -0.08
C PRO A 188 1.31 0.07 -1.51
N GLY A 189 1.40 1.28 -2.05
CA GLY A 189 1.78 1.54 -3.43
C GLY A 189 3.23 1.99 -3.59
N PRO A 190 3.92 1.60 -4.67
CA PRO A 190 5.18 2.20 -5.11
C PRO A 190 5.07 3.67 -5.58
N ILE A 191 4.42 4.54 -4.81
CA ILE A 191 4.30 5.97 -5.09
C ILE A 191 5.67 6.63 -4.85
N SER A 192 6.19 7.34 -5.85
CA SER A 192 7.46 8.05 -5.72
C SER A 192 7.37 9.17 -4.68
N GLU A 193 8.48 9.50 -4.03
CA GLU A 193 8.51 10.63 -3.08
C GLU A 193 8.17 11.96 -3.77
N GLU A 194 8.50 12.12 -5.05
CA GLU A 194 8.07 13.27 -5.86
C GLU A 194 6.54 13.34 -5.96
N ASN A 195 5.87 12.23 -6.27
CA ASN A 195 4.42 12.18 -6.34
C ASN A 195 3.79 12.39 -4.97
N LYS A 196 4.31 11.78 -3.90
CA LYS A 196 3.83 12.01 -2.52
C LYS A 196 3.92 13.48 -2.13
N ASN A 197 5.06 14.14 -2.38
CA ASN A 197 5.27 15.56 -2.07
C ASN A 197 4.35 16.49 -2.87
N ALA A 198 3.92 16.06 -4.05
CA ALA A 198 2.97 16.78 -4.90
C ALA A 198 1.50 16.39 -4.65
N PHE A 199 1.21 15.55 -3.66
CA PHE A 199 -0.12 14.99 -3.38
C PHE A 199 -0.73 14.21 -4.57
N ARG A 200 0.14 13.55 -5.34
CA ARG A 200 -0.22 12.69 -6.47
C ARG A 200 -0.12 11.23 -6.04
N THR A 201 -1.10 10.45 -6.44
CA THR A 201 -1.23 9.05 -6.00
C THR A 201 -0.95 8.04 -7.11
N TYR A 202 -0.80 8.48 -8.36
CA TYR A 202 -0.57 7.60 -9.51
C TYR A 202 0.84 7.01 -9.52
N TYR A 203 0.95 5.76 -9.99
CA TYR A 203 2.21 5.02 -10.12
C TYR A 203 2.02 3.78 -11.00
N SER A 204 3.10 3.01 -11.21
CA SER A 204 3.04 1.71 -11.87
C SER A 204 3.83 0.66 -11.06
N ALA A 205 3.47 -0.60 -11.20
CA ALA A 205 4.17 -1.73 -10.58
C ALA A 205 4.24 -2.92 -11.53
N ASP A 206 5.40 -3.59 -11.55
CA ASP A 206 5.54 -4.88 -12.23
C ASP A 206 5.24 -6.01 -11.24
N ILE A 207 4.31 -6.89 -11.60
CA ILE A 207 3.88 -8.03 -10.80
C ILE A 207 3.87 -9.24 -11.73
N GLY A 208 4.96 -10.00 -11.73
CA GLY A 208 5.18 -11.06 -12.71
C GLY A 208 5.01 -10.59 -14.15
N LEU A 209 4.09 -11.21 -14.90
CA LEU A 209 3.77 -10.86 -16.29
C LEU A 209 3.04 -9.52 -16.42
N VAL A 210 2.41 -9.03 -15.35
CA VAL A 210 1.54 -7.85 -15.41
C VAL A 210 2.32 -6.57 -15.08
N HIS A 211 2.29 -5.61 -16.00
CA HIS A 211 2.65 -4.22 -15.72
C HIS A 211 1.39 -3.42 -15.37
N ALA A 212 1.13 -3.27 -14.08
CA ALA A 212 -0.04 -2.57 -13.58
C ALA A 212 0.23 -1.06 -13.56
N VAL A 213 -0.65 -0.29 -14.20
CA VAL A 213 -0.63 1.17 -14.20
C VAL A 213 -1.84 1.68 -13.41
N PHE A 214 -1.57 2.44 -12.35
CA PHE A 214 -2.59 2.99 -11.48
C PHE A 214 -2.72 4.50 -11.75
N LEU A 215 -3.84 4.88 -12.36
CA LEU A 215 -4.15 6.27 -12.69
C LEU A 215 -5.05 6.88 -11.62
N ASP A 216 -4.75 8.12 -11.26
CA ASP A 216 -5.57 8.91 -10.36
C ASP A 216 -6.62 9.68 -11.16
N ASP A 217 -7.88 9.25 -11.04
CA ASP A 217 -9.03 9.91 -11.67
C ASP A 217 -9.23 11.34 -11.13
N TYR A 218 -8.83 11.56 -9.88
CA TYR A 218 -9.01 12.78 -9.10
C TYR A 218 -7.76 13.66 -9.06
N VAL A 219 -6.76 13.37 -9.89
CA VAL A 219 -5.55 14.18 -9.96
C VAL A 219 -5.89 15.64 -10.24
N GLY A 220 -5.35 16.54 -9.42
CA GLY A 220 -5.63 17.97 -9.46
C GLY A 220 -6.92 18.41 -8.77
N ALA A 221 -7.70 17.54 -8.11
CA ALA A 221 -8.95 17.89 -7.41
C ALA A 221 -8.77 18.92 -6.26
N LEU A 222 -7.52 19.11 -5.80
CA LEU A 222 -7.11 20.17 -4.88
C LEU A 222 -7.23 21.57 -5.49
N HIS A 223 -7.30 21.65 -6.82
CA HIS A 223 -7.55 22.88 -7.55
C HIS A 223 -9.01 22.99 -8.00
N LYS A 224 -9.39 24.17 -8.50
CA LYS A 224 -10.68 24.37 -9.14
C LYS A 224 -10.75 23.49 -10.41
N VAL A 225 -11.65 22.51 -10.41
CA VAL A 225 -11.91 21.63 -11.56
C VAL A 225 -12.19 22.47 -12.81
N GLY A 226 -11.55 22.11 -13.93
CA GLY A 226 -11.60 22.86 -15.19
C GLY A 226 -10.67 24.09 -15.26
N GLY A 227 -10.02 24.49 -14.17
CA GLY A 227 -9.04 25.58 -14.16
C GLY A 227 -7.67 25.17 -14.68
N GLN A 228 -6.79 26.16 -14.93
CA GLN A 228 -5.46 25.91 -15.49
C GLN A 228 -4.62 24.96 -14.62
N ASN A 229 -4.60 25.15 -13.30
CA ASN A 229 -3.83 24.27 -12.40
C ASN A 229 -4.37 22.84 -12.39
N TRP A 230 -5.70 22.66 -12.45
CA TRP A 230 -6.31 21.34 -12.58
C TRP A 230 -5.91 20.66 -13.92
N LEU A 231 -5.94 21.40 -15.03
CA LEU A 231 -5.47 20.90 -16.33
C LEU A 231 -3.98 20.55 -16.32
N ASN A 232 -3.15 21.36 -15.65
CA ASN A 232 -1.72 21.13 -15.54
C ASN A 232 -1.43 19.79 -14.85
N GLU A 233 -2.08 19.50 -13.72
CA GLU A 233 -1.94 18.23 -13.00
C GLU A 233 -2.33 17.01 -13.86
N ARG A 234 -3.42 17.12 -14.63
CA ARG A 234 -3.84 16.06 -15.56
C ARG A 234 -2.86 15.87 -16.71
N ASN A 235 -2.30 16.95 -17.23
CA ASN A 235 -1.28 16.89 -18.27
C ASN A 235 0.01 16.25 -17.77
N LEU A 236 0.40 16.50 -16.52
CA LEU A 236 1.56 15.84 -15.90
C LEU A 236 1.34 14.34 -15.75
N GLN A 237 0.16 13.89 -15.29
CA GLN A 237 -0.18 12.46 -15.27
C GLN A 237 -0.14 11.85 -16.67
N LEU A 238 -0.67 12.54 -17.69
CA LEU A 238 -0.63 12.07 -19.07
C LEU A 238 0.80 11.95 -19.61
N GLN A 239 1.65 12.94 -19.34
CA GLN A 239 3.06 12.91 -19.72
C GLN A 239 3.80 11.76 -19.04
N TRP A 240 3.58 11.59 -17.73
CA TRP A 240 4.11 10.46 -16.96
C TRP A 240 3.67 9.13 -17.56
N LEU A 241 2.37 8.95 -17.84
CA LEU A 241 1.82 7.73 -18.41
C LEU A 241 2.48 7.37 -19.75
N LYS A 242 2.63 8.36 -20.64
CA LYS A 242 3.32 8.17 -21.92
C LYS A 242 4.75 7.68 -21.69
N VAL A 243 5.50 8.30 -20.79
CA VAL A 243 6.89 7.88 -20.52
C VAL A 243 6.95 6.47 -19.94
N THR A 244 6.09 6.14 -18.98
CA THR A 244 6.03 4.83 -18.33
C THR A 244 5.73 3.72 -19.33
N LEU A 245 4.69 3.89 -20.17
CA LEU A 245 4.33 2.89 -21.18
C LEU A 245 5.42 2.71 -22.25
N HIS A 246 6.01 3.80 -22.76
CA HIS A 246 7.10 3.68 -23.74
C HIS A 246 8.32 2.97 -23.15
N ARG A 247 8.71 3.29 -21.91
CA ARG A 247 9.82 2.62 -21.22
C ARG A 247 9.55 1.13 -21.07
N TRP A 248 8.34 0.76 -20.64
CA TRP A 248 7.98 -0.63 -20.46
C TRP A 248 8.00 -1.42 -21.77
N ILE A 249 7.39 -0.88 -22.84
CA ILE A 249 7.40 -1.51 -24.16
C ILE A 249 8.84 -1.67 -24.68
N ALA A 250 9.67 -0.63 -24.57
CA ALA A 250 11.06 -0.68 -25.03
C ALA A 250 11.89 -1.74 -24.27
N LEU A 251 11.68 -1.88 -22.96
CA LEU A 251 12.35 -2.91 -22.15
C LEU A 251 11.97 -4.34 -22.55
N ARG A 252 10.78 -4.54 -23.12
CA ARG A 252 10.27 -5.86 -23.53
C ARG A 252 10.58 -6.24 -24.98
N LEU A 253 10.83 -5.26 -25.85
CA LEU A 253 11.27 -5.51 -27.23
C LEU A 253 12.78 -5.82 -27.33
N LEU A 254 13.53 -5.59 -26.25
CA LEU A 254 14.97 -5.81 -26.17
C LEU A 254 15.38 -7.08 -25.38
N THR A 255 14.41 -7.88 -24.92
CA THR A 255 14.58 -9.14 -24.17
C THR A 255 13.90 -10.27 -24.90
#